data_AF-A0A2K3LQ61-F1
#
_entry.id   AF-A0A2K3LQ61-F1
#
_cell.length_a   1.000
_cell.length_b   1.000
_cell.length_c   1.000
_cell.angle_alpha   90.00
_cell.angle_beta   90.00
_cell.angle_gamma   90.00
#
_symmetry.space_group_name_H-M   'P 1'
#
loop_
_entity.id
_entity.type
_entity.pdbx_description
1 polymer ?
#
loop_
_entity_poly.entity_id
_entity_poly.type
_entity_poly.pdbx_seq_one_letter_code
_entity_poly.pdbx_strand_id
1 'polypeptide(L)'
;AGEDATKLIADSEETKKKIAEKEVEAKETLSLLNTKLETIGNLIHDSVRVDNDEANNEVIRTWGEKRVEPKLKNHVDLVDLLGIADLKKGADVAGGRGYYLIGDGVRLNQALINFGLEFLEKREYTLLQTPFFMRKDMMSKCAQLA
;
A
#
# COMPACT_ATOMS: atom_id res chain seq x y z
N ALA A 1 8.70 46.35 -52.48
CA ALA A 1 9.50 45.16 -52.83
C ALA A 1 9.15 44.08 -51.81
N GLY A 2 8.55 42.97 -52.24
CA GLY A 2 8.32 41.83 -51.36
C GLY A 2 9.63 41.07 -51.23
N GLU A 3 10.22 41.07 -50.05
CA GLU A 3 11.45 40.31 -49.79
C GLU A 3 11.15 38.80 -49.85
N ASP A 4 12.10 38.03 -50.38
CA ASP A 4 11.98 36.59 -50.60
C ASP A 4 11.99 35.84 -49.25
N ALA A 5 10.81 35.42 -48.81
CA ALA A 5 10.59 34.79 -47.52
C ALA A 5 10.92 33.28 -47.50
N THR A 6 11.42 32.70 -48.60
CA THR A 6 11.72 31.25 -48.69
C THR A 6 12.67 30.75 -47.60
N LYS A 7 13.70 31.52 -47.24
CA LYS A 7 14.62 31.16 -46.14
C LYS A 7 13.93 31.14 -44.78
N LEU A 8 13.09 32.15 -44.50
CA LEU A 8 12.32 32.24 -43.25
C LEU A 8 11.28 31.12 -43.13
N ILE A 9 10.71 30.68 -44.25
CA ILE A 9 9.78 29.54 -44.29
C ILE A 9 10.53 28.23 -44.00
N ALA A 10 11.70 28.00 -44.60
CA ALA A 10 12.53 26.84 -44.32
C ALA A 10 13.02 26.79 -42.87
N ASP A 11 13.45 27.94 -42.32
CA ASP A 11 13.86 28.08 -40.91
C ASP A 11 12.67 27.81 -39.97
N SER A 12 11.45 28.23 -40.34
CA SER A 12 10.24 27.96 -39.58
C SER A 12 9.89 26.47 -39.57
N GLU A 13 10.04 25.77 -40.70
CA GLU A 13 9.83 24.32 -40.79
C GLU A 13 10.88 23.52 -40.00
N GLU A 14 12.15 23.91 -40.08
CA GLU A 14 13.22 23.29 -39.28
C GLU A 14 12.98 23.52 -37.78
N THR A 15 12.55 24.72 -37.41
CA THR A 15 12.21 25.06 -36.02
C THR A 15 11.02 24.24 -35.53
N LYS A 16 9.97 24.06 -36.34
CA LYS A 16 8.84 23.18 -36.00
C LYS A 16 9.29 21.74 -35.78
N LYS A 17 10.20 21.23 -36.61
CA LYS A 17 10.76 19.88 -36.45
C LYS A 17 11.56 19.75 -35.14
N LYS A 18 12.42 20.71 -34.83
CA LYS A 18 13.19 20.74 -33.58
C LYS A 18 12.30 20.87 -32.34
N ILE A 19 11.20 21.63 -32.43
CA ILE A 19 10.20 21.72 -31.36
C ILE A 19 9.57 20.35 -31.13
N ALA A 20 9.11 19.67 -32.19
CA ALA A 20 8.51 18.34 -32.08
C ALA A 20 9.48 17.31 -31.47
N GLU A 21 10.74 17.31 -31.89
CA GLU A 21 11.79 16.44 -31.33
C GLU A 21 12.02 16.72 -29.84
N LYS A 22 12.17 18.00 -29.44
CA LYS A 22 12.36 18.37 -28.04
C LYS A 22 11.14 18.12 -27.16
N GLU A 23 9.92 18.21 -27.70
CA GLU A 23 8.72 17.87 -26.96
C GLU A 23 8.66 16.38 -26.61
N VAL A 24 9.12 15.51 -27.52
CA VAL A 24 9.23 14.07 -27.26
C VAL A 24 10.29 13.82 -26.19
N GLU A 25 11.48 14.39 -26.33
CA GLU A 25 12.57 14.27 -25.35
C GLU A 25 12.15 14.76 -23.96
N ALA A 26 11.44 15.89 -23.88
CA ALA A 26 10.94 16.44 -22.63
C ALA A 26 9.93 15.50 -21.95
N LYS A 27 9.02 14.89 -22.72
CA LYS A 27 8.04 13.91 -22.20
C LYS A 27 8.73 12.65 -21.67
N GLU A 28 9.70 12.13 -22.40
CA GLU A 28 10.48 10.95 -21.98
C GLU A 28 11.28 11.23 -20.70
N THR A 29 11.94 12.39 -20.66
CA THR A 29 12.73 12.80 -19.48
C THR A 29 11.83 13.01 -18.26
N LEU A 30 10.65 13.61 -18.44
CA LEU A 30 9.69 13.80 -17.36
C LEU A 30 9.14 12.46 -16.84
N SER A 31 8.86 11.52 -17.73
CA SER A 31 8.44 10.17 -17.36
C SER A 31 9.52 9.49 -16.50
N LEU A 32 10.78 9.54 -16.95
CA LEU A 32 11.92 8.98 -16.21
C LEU A 32 12.10 9.65 -14.84
N LEU A 33 11.93 10.96 -14.76
CA LEU A 33 11.98 11.70 -13.50
C LEU A 33 10.90 11.20 -12.54
N ASN A 34 9.65 11.10 -12.98
CA ASN A 34 8.54 10.67 -12.14
C ASN A 34 8.76 9.24 -11.62
N THR A 35 9.19 8.31 -12.48
CA THR A 35 9.52 6.94 -12.06
C THR A 35 10.61 6.91 -10.99
N LYS A 36 11.62 7.80 -11.07
CA LYS A 36 12.65 7.88 -10.02
C LYS A 36 12.10 8.47 -8.73
N LEU A 37 11.28 9.52 -8.82
CA LEU A 37 10.67 10.16 -7.65
C LEU A 37 9.75 9.19 -6.89
N GLU A 38 9.04 8.31 -7.58
CA GLU A 38 8.18 7.29 -6.96
C GLU A 38 8.94 6.29 -6.07
N THR A 39 10.26 6.13 -6.27
CA THR A 39 11.10 5.27 -5.42
C THR A 39 11.54 5.94 -4.12
N ILE A 40 11.36 7.26 -3.99
CA ILE A 40 11.78 8.02 -2.82
C ILE A 40 10.68 7.96 -1.76
N GLY A 41 11.01 7.40 -0.59
CA GLY A 41 10.11 7.35 0.56
C GLY A 41 9.79 8.73 1.13
N ASN A 42 8.78 8.78 2.01
CA ASN A 42 8.39 10.03 2.65
C ASN A 42 9.52 10.56 3.57
N LEU A 43 9.58 11.88 3.72
CA LEU A 43 10.49 12.51 4.69
C LEU A 43 10.01 12.19 6.10
N ILE A 44 10.94 11.73 6.93
CA ILE A 44 10.67 11.35 8.31
C ILE A 44 10.62 12.61 9.17
N HIS A 45 9.66 12.68 10.09
CA HIS A 45 9.56 13.80 11.03
C HIS A 45 10.69 13.77 12.07
N ASP A 46 11.18 14.94 12.48
CA ASP A 46 12.33 15.08 13.40
C ASP A 46 12.16 14.38 14.75
N SER A 47 10.92 14.11 15.16
CA SER A 47 10.63 13.38 16.41
C SER A 47 10.84 11.87 16.32
N VAL A 48 11.07 11.32 15.13
CA VAL A 48 11.19 9.87 14.94
C VAL A 48 12.62 9.46 15.25
N ARG A 49 12.77 8.47 16.14
CA ARG A 49 14.07 7.85 16.41
C ARG A 49 14.56 7.12 15.16
N VAL A 50 15.74 7.51 14.67
CA VAL A 50 16.37 6.88 13.51
C VAL A 50 17.29 5.76 13.98
N ASP A 51 16.93 4.53 13.63
CA ASP A 51 17.75 3.35 13.88
C ASP A 51 17.52 2.34 12.75
N ASN A 52 18.51 1.48 12.49
CA ASN A 52 18.42 0.43 11.47
C ASN A 52 17.89 -0.90 12.04
N ASP A 53 17.70 -0.99 13.37
CA ASP A 53 17.21 -2.18 14.04
C ASP A 53 15.89 -1.89 14.80
N GLU A 54 14.89 -2.74 14.58
CA GLU A 54 13.60 -2.70 15.26
C GLU A 54 13.74 -2.87 16.78
N ALA A 55 14.82 -3.51 17.25
CA ALA A 55 15.12 -3.67 18.68
C ALA A 55 15.31 -2.32 19.40
N ASN A 56 15.64 -1.26 18.66
CA ASN A 56 15.86 0.08 19.18
C ASN A 56 14.59 0.94 19.18
N ASN A 57 13.43 0.39 18.81
CA ASN A 57 12.15 1.09 18.90
C ASN A 57 11.80 1.44 20.36
N GLU A 58 11.40 2.70 20.60
CA GLU A 58 11.03 3.17 21.93
C GLU A 58 9.62 2.70 22.32
N VAL A 59 9.48 2.20 23.56
CA VAL A 59 8.17 1.84 24.13
C VAL A 59 7.56 3.07 24.80
N ILE A 60 6.60 3.72 24.13
CA ILE A 60 5.96 4.93 24.63
C ILE A 60 5.00 4.64 25.80
N ARG A 61 4.25 3.54 25.72
CA ARG A 61 3.30 3.13 26.76
C ARG A 61 3.02 1.63 26.73
N THR A 62 2.70 1.08 27.89
CA THR A 62 2.15 -0.27 28.06
C THR A 62 0.83 -0.19 28.79
N TRP A 63 -0.08 -1.13 28.54
CA TRP A 63 -1.38 -1.16 29.19
C TRP A 63 -1.80 -2.61 29.49
N GLY A 64 -2.34 -2.81 30.69
CA GLY A 64 -2.74 -4.13 31.20
C GLY A 64 -1.56 -4.98 31.70
N GLU A 65 -1.88 -6.17 32.20
CA GLU A 65 -0.90 -7.14 32.68
C GLU A 65 -0.82 -8.34 31.72
N LYS A 66 0.40 -8.69 31.30
CA LYS A 66 0.60 -9.83 30.42
C LYS A 66 0.41 -11.13 31.20
N ARG A 67 -0.42 -12.03 30.69
CA ARG A 67 -0.53 -13.40 31.21
C ARG A 67 0.78 -14.17 30.96
N VAL A 68 1.43 -14.61 32.05
CA VAL A 68 2.72 -15.34 32.03
C VAL A 68 2.57 -16.67 32.77
N GLU A 69 1.78 -17.58 32.20
CA GLU A 69 1.67 -18.95 32.68
C GLU A 69 2.59 -19.88 31.89
N PRO A 70 3.20 -20.89 32.53
CA PRO A 70 3.97 -21.90 31.81
C PRO A 70 3.06 -22.78 30.95
N LYS A 71 3.54 -23.23 29.79
CA LYS A 71 2.84 -24.12 28.84
C LYS A 71 1.62 -23.52 28.12
N LEU A 72 1.56 -22.19 27.96
CA LEU A 72 0.58 -21.57 27.07
C LEU A 72 0.78 -22.09 25.63
N LYS A 73 -0.31 -22.50 24.99
CA LYS A 73 -0.31 -22.97 23.60
C LYS A 73 -0.21 -21.80 22.64
N ASN A 74 0.45 -22.00 21.51
CA ASN A 74 0.46 -21.02 20.42
C ASN A 74 -0.94 -20.96 19.77
N HIS A 75 -1.29 -19.81 19.20
CA HIS A 75 -2.56 -19.62 18.48
C HIS A 75 -2.76 -20.65 17.35
N VAL A 76 -1.67 -21.07 16.67
CA VAL A 76 -1.73 -22.10 15.62
C VAL A 76 -2.25 -23.43 16.17
N ASP A 77 -1.69 -23.89 17.30
CA ASP A 77 -2.12 -25.13 17.95
C ASP A 77 -3.56 -25.02 18.48
N LEU A 78 -3.94 -23.84 18.99
CA LEU A 78 -5.29 -23.61 19.50
C LEU A 78 -6.33 -23.66 18.38
N VAL A 79 -6.02 -23.06 17.23
CA VAL A 79 -6.90 -23.05 16.06
C VAL A 79 -7.15 -24.47 15.54
N ASP A 80 -6.10 -25.30 15.49
CA ASP A 80 -6.20 -26.71 15.10
C ASP A 80 -7.00 -27.54 16.12
N LEU A 81 -6.71 -27.38 17.41
CA LEU A 81 -7.42 -28.07 18.50
C LEU A 81 -8.91 -27.76 18.55
N LEU A 82 -9.28 -26.51 18.27
CA LEU A 82 -10.68 -26.07 18.26
C LEU A 82 -11.38 -26.34 16.92
N GLY A 83 -10.64 -26.73 15.88
CA GLY A 83 -11.19 -26.98 14.54
C GLY A 83 -11.83 -25.74 13.90
N ILE A 84 -11.41 -24.54 14.30
CA ILE A 84 -12.01 -23.27 13.86
C ILE A 84 -11.39 -22.71 12.58
N ALA A 85 -10.29 -23.30 12.09
CA ALA A 85 -9.75 -22.99 10.78
C ALA A 85 -9.11 -24.21 10.12
N ASP A 86 -9.11 -24.23 8.78
CA ASP A 86 -8.45 -25.23 7.95
C ASP A 86 -7.35 -24.55 7.12
N LEU A 87 -6.11 -24.71 7.59
CA LEU A 87 -4.92 -24.18 6.93
C LEU A 87 -4.50 -25.03 5.72
N LYS A 88 -4.82 -26.34 5.72
CA LYS A 88 -4.41 -27.25 4.64
C LYS A 88 -5.20 -26.97 3.37
N LYS A 89 -6.53 -26.95 3.48
CA LYS A 89 -7.39 -26.59 2.34
C LYS A 89 -7.16 -25.14 1.91
N GLY A 90 -6.89 -24.25 2.85
CA GLY A 90 -6.54 -22.86 2.55
C GLY A 90 -5.27 -22.76 1.70
N ALA A 91 -4.24 -23.54 2.05
CA ALA A 91 -3.00 -23.61 1.29
C ALA A 91 -3.20 -24.24 -0.10
N ASP A 92 -4.05 -25.27 -0.21
CA ASP A 92 -4.34 -25.91 -1.50
C ASP A 92 -5.05 -24.95 -2.48
N VAL A 93 -5.92 -24.06 -1.98
CA VAL A 93 -6.71 -23.16 -2.83
C VAL A 93 -6.00 -21.84 -3.13
N ALA A 94 -5.37 -21.23 -2.12
CA ALA A 94 -4.80 -19.87 -2.24
C ALA A 94 -3.26 -19.84 -2.16
N GLY A 95 -2.60 -20.99 -1.99
CA GLY A 95 -1.16 -21.08 -1.79
C GLY A 95 -0.73 -20.76 -0.36
N GLY A 96 0.58 -20.54 -0.17
CA GLY A 96 1.14 -20.26 1.15
C GLY A 96 0.44 -19.07 1.83
N ARG A 97 0.06 -19.25 3.11
CA ARG A 97 -0.69 -18.29 3.97
C ARG A 97 -2.21 -18.22 3.74
N GLY A 98 -2.79 -19.04 2.87
CA GLY A 98 -4.25 -19.21 2.78
C GLY A 98 -4.83 -20.02 3.95
N TYR A 99 -6.01 -19.65 4.43
CA TYR A 99 -6.75 -20.41 5.44
C TYR A 99 -8.27 -20.23 5.28
N TYR A 100 -9.03 -21.25 5.67
CA TYR A 100 -10.48 -21.16 5.82
C TYR A 100 -10.85 -21.04 7.29
N LEU A 101 -11.76 -20.13 7.64
CA LEU A 101 -12.40 -20.14 8.96
C LEU A 101 -13.62 -21.05 8.94
N ILE A 102 -13.85 -21.78 10.04
CA ILE A 102 -14.92 -22.77 10.19
C ILE A 102 -15.71 -22.49 11.47
N GLY A 103 -17.05 -22.58 11.38
CA GLY A 103 -17.95 -22.55 12.53
C GLY A 103 -17.72 -21.32 13.42
N ASP A 104 -17.35 -21.56 14.67
CA ASP A 104 -17.13 -20.49 15.65
C ASP A 104 -15.94 -19.58 15.30
N GLY A 105 -14.99 -20.03 14.47
CA GLY A 105 -13.94 -19.16 13.92
C GLY A 105 -14.51 -18.04 13.05
N VAL A 106 -15.52 -18.36 12.22
CA VAL A 106 -16.21 -17.37 11.39
C VAL A 106 -16.99 -16.39 12.26
N ARG A 107 -17.70 -16.90 13.27
CA ARG A 107 -18.47 -16.07 14.21
C ARG A 107 -17.58 -15.11 14.99
N LEU A 108 -16.45 -15.60 15.51
CA LEU A 108 -15.49 -14.78 16.24
C LEU A 108 -14.91 -13.67 15.34
N ASN A 109 -14.51 -14.01 14.12
CA ASN A 109 -14.02 -13.02 13.15
C ASN A 109 -15.06 -11.93 12.89
N GLN A 110 -16.32 -12.33 12.66
CA GLN A 110 -17.39 -11.36 12.41
C GLN A 110 -17.72 -10.50 13.63
N ALA A 111 -17.66 -11.08 14.83
CA ALA A 111 -17.84 -10.35 16.07
C ALA A 111 -16.74 -9.29 16.28
N LEU A 112 -15.48 -9.63 15.99
CA LEU A 112 -14.36 -8.68 16.07
C LEU A 112 -14.50 -7.53 15.05
N ILE A 113 -14.90 -7.83 13.82
CA ILE A 113 -15.17 -6.81 12.80
C ILE A 113 -16.26 -5.86 13.28
N ASN A 114 -17.40 -6.40 13.73
CA ASN A 114 -18.53 -5.58 14.21
C ASN A 114 -18.15 -4.72 15.42
N PHE A 115 -17.40 -5.29 16.37
CA PHE A 115 -16.89 -4.54 17.52
C PHE A 115 -15.99 -3.37 17.09
N GLY A 116 -15.09 -3.59 16.12
CA GLY A 116 -14.23 -2.54 15.59
C GLY A 116 -15.02 -1.42 14.90
N LEU A 117 -16.04 -1.78 14.12
CA LEU A 117 -16.94 -0.82 13.46
C LEU A 117 -17.69 0.03 14.49
N GLU A 118 -18.33 -0.60 15.49
CA GLU A 118 -19.06 0.12 16.54
C GLU A 118 -18.13 1.01 17.38
N PHE A 119 -16.91 0.54 17.67
CA PHE A 119 -15.91 1.31 18.42
C PHE A 119 -15.48 2.59 17.68
N LEU A 120 -15.38 2.53 16.35
CA LEU A 120 -15.02 3.67 15.51
C LEU A 120 -16.22 4.60 15.26
N GLU A 121 -17.42 4.05 15.06
CA GLU A 121 -18.64 4.84 14.92
C GLU A 121 -18.89 5.73 16.15
N LYS A 122 -18.64 5.21 17.35
CA LYS A 122 -18.69 6.00 18.61
C LYS A 122 -17.68 7.15 18.69
N ARG A 123 -16.67 7.16 17.80
CA ARG A 123 -15.67 8.23 17.66
C ARG A 123 -15.91 9.08 16.41
N GLU A 124 -17.14 9.05 15.89
CA GLU A 124 -17.59 9.89 14.78
C GLU A 124 -16.90 9.56 13.44
N TYR A 125 -16.36 8.34 13.29
CA TYR A 125 -15.87 7.87 11.99
C TYR A 125 -17.02 7.35 11.13
N THR A 126 -17.02 7.73 9.85
CA THR A 126 -17.98 7.22 8.86
C THR A 126 -17.59 5.81 8.41
N LEU A 127 -18.51 4.86 8.59
CA LEU A 127 -18.32 3.49 8.11
C LEU A 127 -18.42 3.43 6.58
N LEU A 128 -17.43 2.83 5.94
CA LEU A 128 -17.36 2.71 4.48
C LEU A 128 -17.06 1.26 4.09
N GLN A 129 -17.83 0.73 3.13
CA GLN A 129 -17.51 -0.52 2.45
C GLN A 129 -16.99 -0.17 1.06
N THR A 130 -15.69 -0.39 0.84
CA THR A 130 -15.02 -0.04 -0.42
C THR A 130 -14.98 -1.24 -1.39
N PRO A 131 -14.77 -1.00 -2.69
CA PRO A 131 -14.37 -2.05 -3.62
C PRO A 131 -13.04 -2.68 -3.17
N PHE A 132 -12.93 -4.01 -3.25
CA PHE A 132 -11.70 -4.72 -2.92
C PHE A 132 -10.70 -4.78 -4.08
N PHE A 133 -11.19 -4.66 -5.32
CA PHE A 133 -10.35 -4.57 -6.50
C PHE A 133 -10.19 -3.11 -6.92
N MET A 134 -8.95 -2.70 -7.17
CA MET A 134 -8.59 -1.32 -7.47
C MET A 134 -7.75 -1.26 -8.74
N ARG A 135 -7.89 -0.17 -9.50
CA ARG A 135 -7.08 0.07 -10.69
C ARG A 135 -5.64 0.40 -10.29
N LYS A 136 -4.67 0.02 -11.13
CA LYS A 136 -3.23 0.22 -10.87
C LYS A 136 -2.88 1.68 -10.56
N ASP A 137 -3.46 2.63 -11.30
CA ASP A 137 -3.23 4.07 -11.15
C ASP A 137 -3.78 4.67 -9.85
N MET A 138 -4.81 4.04 -9.26
CA MET A 138 -5.32 4.44 -7.95
C MET A 138 -4.51 3.79 -6.83
N MET A 139 -4.12 2.53 -7.01
CA MET A 139 -3.29 1.81 -6.04
C MET A 139 -1.90 2.45 -5.91
N SER A 140 -1.28 2.89 -7.02
CA SER A 140 0.06 3.51 -7.02
C SER A 140 0.13 4.81 -6.22
N LYS A 141 -1.01 5.48 -6.02
CA LYS A 141 -1.07 6.73 -5.24
C LYS A 141 -0.97 6.52 -3.72
N CYS A 142 -1.36 5.33 -3.25
CA CYS A 142 -1.47 5.04 -1.82
C CYS A 142 -0.53 3.92 -1.36
N ALA A 143 -0.23 2.98 -2.26
CA ALA A 143 0.66 1.86 -2.01
C ALA A 143 1.92 2.03 -2.86
N GLN A 144 3.07 1.70 -2.27
CA GLN A 144 4.31 1.52 -3.03
C GLN A 144 4.12 0.31 -3.96
N LEU A 145 3.78 0.60 -5.21
CA LEU A 145 3.87 -0.36 -6.30
C LEU A 145 5.28 -0.22 -6.88
N ALA A 146 6.15 -1.15 -6.50
CA ALA A 146 7.42 -1.35 -7.19
C ALA A 146 7.18 -1.92 -8.61
#